data_AF-A0A7V6A1J0-F1
#
_entry.id   AF-A0A7V6A1J0-F1
#
_cell.length_a   1.000
_cell.length_b   1.000
_cell.length_c   1.000
_cell.angle_alpha   90.00
_cell.angle_beta   90.00
_cell.angle_gamma   90.00
#
_symmetry.space_group_name_H-M   'P 1'
#
loop_
_entity.id
_entity.type
_entity.pdbx_description
1 polymer ?
#
loop_
_entity_poly.entity_id
_entity_poly.type
_entity_poly.pdbx_seq_one_letter_code
_entity_poly.pdbx_strand_id
1 'polypeptide(L)' 'MKGLVVAGTQSGVGKTTLTLGLMSAWRRLGVKVQPFKVGPDFIDPGHHGRAAGRASHNLDGWMLPQEENLRIFR' A
#
# COMPACT_ATOMS: atom_id res chain seq x y z
N MET A 1 0.73 16.62 -0.84
CA MET A 1 0.07 15.30 -0.96
C MET A 1 -0.27 14.83 0.46
N LYS A 2 -1.42 14.18 0.69
CA LYS A 2 -1.76 13.61 2.01
C LYS A 2 -1.43 12.11 1.99
N GLY A 3 -0.78 11.61 3.05
CA GLY A 3 -0.42 10.19 3.19
C GLY A 3 -0.91 9.62 4.51
N LEU A 4 -1.24 8.33 4.52
CA LEU A 4 -1.53 7.55 5.72
C LEU A 4 -0.62 6.32 5.73
N VAL A 5 0.03 6.07 6.87
CA VAL A 5 0.80 4.86 7.11
C VAL A 5 0.03 3.98 8.08
N VAL A 6 -0.21 2.72 7.69
CA VAL A 6 -0.79 1.70 8.56
C VAL A 6 0.33 0.78 9.02
N ALA A 7 0.60 0.77 10.33
CA ALA A 7 1.61 -0.07 10.98
C ALA A 7 0.97 -0.88 12.13
N GLY A 8 1.74 -1.76 12.75
CA GLY A 8 1.26 -2.60 13.85
C GLY A 8 2.42 -3.32 14.52
N THR A 9 2.22 -3.68 15.79
CA THR A 9 3.28 -4.17 16.70
C THR A 9 3.83 -5.54 16.33
N GLN A 10 3.05 -6.35 15.62
CA GLN A 10 3.43 -7.73 15.26
C GLN A 10 2.74 -8.20 13.98
N SER A 11 3.13 -9.38 13.49
CA SER A 11 2.42 -10.08 12.42
C SER A 11 1.03 -10.52 12.89
N GLY A 12 0.06 -10.62 11.97
CA GLY A 12 -1.30 -11.07 12.30
C GLY A 12 -2.21 -10.08 13.03
N VAL A 13 -1.73 -8.90 13.46
CA VAL A 13 -2.54 -7.88 14.17
C VAL A 13 -3.62 -7.17 13.31
N GLY A 14 -3.80 -7.60 12.05
CA GLY A 14 -4.86 -7.09 11.18
C GLY A 14 -4.52 -5.87 10.30
N LYS A 15 -3.23 -5.51 10.16
CA LYS A 15 -2.78 -4.39 9.30
C LYS A 15 -3.33 -4.49 7.89
N THR A 16 -3.17 -5.64 7.24
CA THR A 16 -3.65 -5.88 5.87
C THR A 16 -5.16 -5.71 5.79
N THR A 17 -5.93 -6.30 6.71
CA THR A 17 -7.40 -6.18 6.76
C THR A 17 -7.83 -4.72 6.88
N LEU A 18 -7.23 -3.96 7.80
CA LEU A 18 -7.53 -2.54 7.98
C LEU A 18 -7.20 -1.73 6.73
N THR A 19 -6.01 -1.94 6.16
CA THR A 19 -5.54 -1.27 4.94
C THR A 19 -6.48 -1.51 3.76
N LEU A 20 -6.87 -2.76 3.52
CA LEU A 20 -7.81 -3.12 2.44
C LEU A 20 -9.20 -2.53 2.66
N GLY A 21 -9.67 -2.50 3.91
CA GLY A 21 -10.93 -1.87 4.28
C GLY A 21 -10.94 -0.37 3.98
N LEU A 22 -9.90 0.35 4.39
CA LEU A 22 -9.74 1.78 4.11
C LEU A 22 -9.67 2.08 2.61
N MET A 23 -8.83 1.34 1.87
CA MET A 23 -8.71 1.49 0.41
C MET A 23 -10.04 1.26 -0.30
N SER A 24 -10.76 0.20 0.07
CA SER A 24 -12.05 -0.13 -0.52
C SER A 24 -13.12 0.92 -0.19
N ALA A 25 -13.14 1.41 1.05
CA ALA A 25 -14.08 2.45 1.48
C ALA A 25 -13.82 3.77 0.74
N TRP A 26 -12.57 4.21 0.66
CA TRP A 26 -12.20 5.42 -0.08
C TRP A 26 -12.49 5.31 -1.57
N ARG A 27 -12.21 4.16 -2.19
CA ARG A 27 -12.59 3.91 -3.58
C ARG A 27 -14.10 4.04 -3.78
N ARG A 28 -14.92 3.48 -2.89
CA ARG A 28 -16.39 3.61 -2.93
C ARG A 28 -16.86 5.06 -2.80
N LEU A 29 -16.12 5.90 -2.09
CA LEU A 29 -16.36 7.34 -1.97
C LEU A 29 -15.80 8.16 -3.15
N GLY A 30 -15.27 7.51 -4.20
CA GLY A 30 -14.68 8.19 -5.35
C GLY A 30 -13.30 8.80 -5.08
N VAL A 31 -12.70 8.54 -3.91
CA VAL A 31 -11.36 9.01 -3.56
C VAL A 31 -10.32 8.14 -4.26
N LYS A 32 -9.43 8.76 -5.04
CA LYS A 32 -8.32 8.07 -5.68
C LYS A 32 -7.23 7.78 -4.65
N VAL A 33 -7.00 6.50 -4.36
CA VAL A 33 -5.98 6.04 -3.41
C VAL A 33 -4.85 5.36 -4.18
N GLN A 34 -3.61 5.79 -3.96
CA GLN A 34 -2.44 5.11 -4.49
C GLN A 34 -1.88 4.15 -3.42
N PRO A 35 -2.00 2.82 -3.59
CA PRO A 35 -1.48 1.88 -2.61
C PRO A 35 0.04 1.74 -2.67
N PHE A 36 0.63 1.55 -1.49
CA PHE A 36 2.03 1.25 -1.30
C PHE A 36 2.19 0.13 -0.27
N LYS A 37 3.26 -0.66 -0.39
CA LYS A 37 3.65 -1.72 0.54
C LYS A 37 5.09 -1.52 0.96
N VAL A 38 5.40 -1.85 2.21
CA VAL A 38 6.76 -2.01 2.71
C VAL A 38 6.86 -3.43 3.28
N GLY A 39 7.91 -4.17 2.93
CA GLY A 39 8.15 -5.55 3.30
C GLY A 39 8.19 -6.52 2.10
N PRO A 40 8.77 -7.72 2.29
CA PRO A 40 9.09 -8.68 1.23
C PRO A 40 7.92 -9.47 0.64
N ASP A 41 6.71 -9.30 1.18
CA ASP A 41 5.54 -10.04 0.70
C ASP A 41 5.00 -9.48 -0.63
N PHE A 42 4.74 -10.40 -1.56
CA PHE A 42 4.21 -10.14 -2.90
C PHE A 42 2.69 -10.32 -2.98
N ILE A 43 2.06 -10.93 -1.97
CA ILE A 43 0.61 -11.18 -1.96
C ILE A 43 -0.16 -9.88 -1.70
N ASP A 44 0.31 -9.07 -0.72
CA ASP A 44 -0.30 -7.79 -0.36
C ASP A 44 -0.50 -6.82 -1.55
N PRO A 45 0.50 -6.58 -2.43
CA PRO A 45 0.32 -5.75 -3.63
C PRO A 45 -0.88 -6.15 -4.51
N GLY A 46 -1.13 -7.44 -4.66
CA GLY A 46 -2.28 -7.95 -5.42
C GLY A 46 -3.63 -7.67 -4.73
N HIS A 47 -3.68 -7.77 -3.40
CA HIS A 47 -4.86 -7.39 -2.63
C HIS A 47 -5.10 -5.88 -2.63
N HIS A 48 -4.06 -5.09 -2.41
CA HIS A 48 -4.10 -3.64 -2.52
C HIS A 48 -4.63 -3.20 -3.88
N GLY A 49 -4.13 -3.82 -4.96
CA GLY A 49 -4.56 -3.54 -6.32
C GLY A 49 -6.05 -3.72 -6.53
N ARG A 50 -6.60 -4.83 -6.02
CA ARG A 50 -8.03 -5.12 -6.06
C ARG A 50 -8.85 -4.12 -5.24
N ALA A 51 -8.41 -3.79 -4.02
CA ALA A 51 -9.12 -2.88 -3.13
C ALA A 51 -9.13 -1.43 -3.65
N ALA A 52 -7.98 -0.90 -4.04
CA ALA A 52 -7.83 0.48 -4.49
C ALA A 52 -8.19 0.67 -5.98
N GLY A 53 -8.23 -0.39 -6.78
CA GLY A 53 -8.43 -0.31 -8.23
C GLY A 53 -7.24 0.29 -8.99
N ARG A 54 -6.04 0.27 -8.38
CA ARG A 54 -4.79 0.82 -8.91
C ARG A 54 -3.62 -0.04 -8.48
N ALA A 55 -2.58 -0.18 -9.31
CA ALA A 55 -1.40 -0.95 -8.96
C ALA A 55 -0.77 -0.48 -7.64
N SER A 56 -0.34 -1.43 -6.80
CA SER A 56 0.40 -1.15 -5.57
C SER A 56 1.90 -1.16 -5.88
N HIS A 57 2.62 -0.19 -5.33
CA HIS A 57 4.07 -0.15 -5.42
C HIS A 57 4.72 -0.63 -4.13
N ASN A 58 5.87 -1.29 -4.22
CA ASN A 58 6.70 -1.54 -3.05
C ASN A 58 7.58 -0.31 -2.81
N LEU A 59 7.79 0.07 -1.55
CA LEU A 59 8.68 1.15 -1.12
C LEU A 59 9.75 0.66 -0.14
N ASP A 60 9.91 -0.66 -0.01
CA ASP A 60 10.91 -1.26 0.86
C ASP A 60 12.33 -0.99 0.32
N GLY A 61 13.11 -0.23 1.08
CA GLY A 61 14.48 0.13 0.73
C GLY A 61 15.48 -1.04 0.74
N TRP A 62 15.13 -2.17 1.33
CA TRP A 62 15.93 -3.40 1.26
C TRP A 62 15.72 -4.13 -0.07
N MET A 63 14.57 -3.92 -0.71
CA MET A 63 14.21 -4.57 -1.97
C MET A 63 14.44 -3.68 -3.18
N LEU A 64 14.23 -2.37 -3.03
CA LEU A 64 14.32 -1.39 -4.10
C LEU A 64 15.30 -0.28 -3.73
N PRO A 65 16.20 0.12 -4.64
CA PRO A 65 17.09 1.24 -4.39
C PRO A 65 16.29 2.54 -4.25
N GLN A 66 16.86 3.49 -3.49
CA GLN A 66 16.23 4.80 -3.26
C GLN A 66 15.80 5.49 -4.56
N GLU A 67 16.60 5.38 -5.62
CA GLU A 67 16.27 5.96 -6.93
C GLU A 67 14.96 5.40 -7.50
N GLU A 68 14.75 4.08 -7.41
CA GLU A 68 13.52 3.44 -7.90
C GLU A 68 12.30 3.87 -7.08
N ASN A 69 12.45 3.95 -5.76
CA ASN A 69 11.39 4.45 -4.88
C ASN A 69 10.99 5.90 -5.23
N LEU A 70 11.96 6.77 -5.55
CA LEU A 70 11.70 8.15 -5.93
C LEU A 70 11.05 8.28 -7.33
N ARG A 71 11.33 7.35 -8.26
CA ARG A 71 10.73 7.34 -9.60
C ARG A 71 9.22 7.12 -9.56
N ILE A 72 8.70 6.39 -8.57
CA ILE A 72 7.26 6.13 -8.40
C ILE A 72 6.46 7.43 -8.16
N PHE A 73 7.09 8.48 -7.63
CA PHE A 73 6.42 9.74 -7.27
C PHE A 73 6.57 10.85 -8.31
N ARG A 74 7.24 10.59 -9.44
CA ARG A 74 7.36 11.51 -10.57
C ARG A 74 6.20 11.31 -11.55
#